data_AF-A0A9X1VK90-F1
#
_entry.id   AF-A0A9X1VK90-F1
#
_cell.length_a   1.000
_cell.length_b   1.000
_cell.length_c   1.000
_cell.angle_alpha   90.00
_cell.angle_beta   90.00
_cell.angle_gamma   90.00
#
_symmetry.space_group_name_H-M   'P 1'
#
loop_
_entity.id
_entity.type
_entity.pdbx_description
1 polymer ?
#
loop_
_entity_poly.entity_id
_entity_poly.type
_entity_poly.pdbx_seq_one_letter_code
_entity_poly.pdbx_strand_id
1 'polypeptide(L)'
;MRAFAQLVDQQFRTLKTVSAYAEQLALSPNHLNALCRRLLHQTASDVLHARIVAEAQQLLARTNDSVAAIAAALGFDDASYFCRYFKKYVRQTPLAFREFSASAHE
;
A
#
# COMPACT_ATOMS: atom_id res chain seq x y z
N MET A 1 -3.74 -1.67 -17.90
CA MET A 1 -2.86 -1.66 -16.71
C MET A 1 -2.29 -0.30 -16.38
N ARG A 2 -1.76 0.47 -17.35
CA ARG A 2 -1.23 1.82 -17.10
C ARG A 2 -2.22 2.74 -16.35
N ALA A 3 -3.48 2.81 -16.80
CA ALA A 3 -4.50 3.62 -16.14
C ALA A 3 -4.78 3.18 -14.68
N PHE A 4 -4.86 1.87 -14.41
CA PHE A 4 -5.01 1.36 -13.04
C PHE A 4 -3.82 1.72 -12.15
N ALA A 5 -2.60 1.53 -12.64
CA ALA A 5 -1.39 1.89 -11.89
C ALA A 5 -1.37 3.40 -11.55
N GLN A 6 -1.72 4.27 -12.51
CA GLN A 6 -1.80 5.71 -12.29
C GLN A 6 -2.86 6.08 -11.25
N LEU A 7 -4.05 5.48 -11.29
CA LEU A 7 -5.07 5.71 -10.29
C LEU A 7 -4.62 5.25 -8.90
N VAL A 8 -4.00 4.08 -8.82
CA VAL A 8 -3.44 3.56 -7.55
C VAL A 8 -2.41 4.55 -7.00
N ASP A 9 -1.47 5.03 -7.81
CA ASP A 9 -0.46 5.99 -7.37
C ASP A 9 -1.05 7.30 -6.85
N GLN A 10 -2.16 7.75 -7.42
CA GLN A 10 -2.82 9.00 -7.05
C GLN A 10 -3.75 8.86 -5.84
N GLN A 11 -4.39 7.70 -5.69
CA GLN A 11 -5.55 7.56 -4.79
C GLN A 11 -5.41 6.45 -3.75
N PHE A 12 -4.28 5.73 -3.65
CA PHE A 12 -4.10 4.65 -2.67
C PHE A 12 -4.33 5.07 -1.22
N ARG A 13 -4.22 6.37 -0.90
CA ARG A 13 -4.47 6.93 0.44
C ARG A 13 -5.95 7.02 0.77
N THR A 14 -6.81 7.25 -0.22
CA THR A 14 -8.26 7.47 -0.04
C THR A 14 -9.08 6.27 -0.51
N LEU A 15 -8.74 5.67 -1.65
CA LEU A 15 -9.41 4.49 -2.18
C LEU A 15 -8.70 3.21 -1.75
N LYS A 16 -9.39 2.45 -0.90
CA LYS A 16 -8.87 1.23 -0.25
C LYS A 16 -9.39 -0.07 -0.86
N THR A 17 -10.32 -0.01 -1.80
CA THR A 17 -10.96 -1.21 -2.35
C THR A 17 -10.74 -1.29 -3.86
N VAL A 18 -10.48 -2.50 -4.36
CA VAL A 18 -10.37 -2.77 -5.79
C VAL A 18 -11.63 -2.35 -6.54
N SER A 19 -12.79 -2.47 -5.90
CA SER A 19 -14.08 -2.10 -6.50
C SER A 19 -14.17 -0.61 -6.85
N ALA A 20 -13.67 0.27 -5.98
CA ALA A 20 -13.67 1.71 -6.26
C ALA A 20 -12.80 2.08 -7.48
N TYR A 21 -11.64 1.41 -7.64
CA TYR A 21 -10.81 1.57 -8.83
C TYR A 21 -11.47 1.00 -10.09
N ALA A 22 -12.13 -0.15 -9.96
CA ALA A 22 -12.84 -0.77 -11.09
C ALA A 22 -13.96 0.14 -11.60
N GLU A 23 -14.73 0.73 -10.69
CA GLU A 23 -15.79 1.69 -11.00
C GLU A 23 -15.25 2.92 -11.78
N GLN A 24 -14.16 3.55 -11.31
CA GLN A 24 -13.55 4.67 -12.02
C GLN A 24 -13.00 4.31 -13.41
N LEU A 25 -12.66 3.04 -13.62
CA LEU A 25 -12.19 2.53 -14.91
C LEU A 25 -13.34 2.01 -15.79
N ALA A 26 -14.59 2.11 -15.35
CA ALA A 26 -15.76 1.51 -15.99
C ALA A 26 -15.60 -0.01 -16.21
N LEU A 27 -15.02 -0.71 -15.23
CA LEU A 27 -14.77 -2.15 -15.23
C LEU A 27 -15.47 -2.82 -14.05
N SER A 28 -15.73 -4.12 -14.17
CA SER A 28 -16.06 -4.92 -12.99
C SER A 28 -14.79 -5.26 -12.18
N PRO A 29 -14.89 -5.44 -10.85
CA PRO A 29 -13.75 -5.84 -10.02
C PRO A 29 -13.12 -7.16 -10.47
N ASN A 30 -13.95 -8.09 -10.97
CA ASN A 30 -13.49 -9.37 -11.51
C ASN A 30 -12.69 -9.19 -12.80
N HIS A 31 -13.14 -8.32 -13.71
CA HIS A 31 -12.41 -8.04 -14.94
C HIS A 31 -11.07 -7.36 -14.64
N LEU A 32 -11.05 -6.37 -13.73
CA LEU A 32 -9.82 -5.73 -13.29
C LEU A 32 -8.83 -6.73 -12.67
N ASN A 33 -9.32 -7.63 -11.81
CA ASN A 33 -8.50 -8.71 -11.25
C ASN A 33 -7.97 -9.68 -12.32
N ALA A 34 -8.80 -10.07 -13.29
CA ALA A 34 -8.38 -10.94 -14.38
C ALA A 34 -7.27 -10.30 -15.23
N LEU A 35 -7.39 -9.00 -15.52
CA LEU A 35 -6.35 -8.23 -16.21
C LEU A 35 -5.05 -8.18 -15.40
N CYS A 36 -5.12 -7.92 -14.10
CA CYS A 36 -3.94 -7.91 -13.23
C CYS A 36 -3.26 -9.28 -13.22
N ARG A 37 -4.03 -10.37 -13.09
CA ARG A 37 -3.46 -11.72 -13.08
C ARG A 37 -2.79 -12.07 -14.40
N ARG A 38 -3.41 -11.72 -15.53
CA ARG A 38 -2.89 -12.02 -16.86
C ARG A 38 -1.63 -11.23 -17.18
N LEU A 39 -1.55 -9.98 -16.73
CA LEU A 39 -0.51 -9.04 -17.19
C LEU A 39 0.61 -8.82 -16.16
N LEU A 40 0.33 -8.99 -14.87
CA LEU A 40 1.27 -8.74 -13.77
C LEU A 40 1.51 -9.97 -12.89
N HIS A 41 0.83 -11.09 -13.15
CA HIS A 41 0.86 -12.28 -12.30
C HIS A 41 0.47 -12.00 -10.83
N GLN A 42 -0.35 -10.97 -10.63
CA GLN A 42 -0.77 -10.47 -9.32
C GLN A 42 -2.27 -10.15 -9.33
N THR A 43 -2.93 -10.18 -8.18
CA THR A 43 -4.30 -9.64 -8.08
C THR A 43 -4.28 -8.11 -8.06
N ALA A 44 -5.42 -7.47 -8.36
CA ALA A 44 -5.53 -6.02 -8.25
C ALA A 44 -5.32 -5.55 -6.80
N SER A 45 -5.74 -6.35 -5.83
CA SER A 45 -5.46 -6.10 -4.41
C SER A 45 -3.97 -6.14 -4.13
N ASP A 46 -3.23 -7.11 -4.67
CA ASP A 46 -1.77 -7.20 -4.46
C ASP A 46 -1.06 -5.94 -4.98
N VAL A 47 -1.46 -5.43 -6.14
CA VAL A 47 -0.91 -4.19 -6.70
C VAL A 47 -1.18 -3.00 -5.77
N LEU A 48 -2.42 -2.85 -5.29
CA LEU A 48 -2.77 -1.79 -4.34
C LEU A 48 -1.97 -1.92 -3.04
N HIS A 49 -1.88 -3.13 -2.49
CA HIS A 49 -1.16 -3.38 -1.25
C HIS A 49 0.33 -3.11 -1.38
N ALA A 50 0.94 -3.53 -2.49
CA ALA A 50 2.34 -3.26 -2.80
C ALA A 50 2.62 -1.75 -2.83
N ARG A 51 1.73 -0.95 -3.43
CA ARG A 51 1.90 0.51 -3.45
C ARG A 51 1.83 1.13 -2.05
N ILE A 52 0.83 0.76 -1.25
CA ILE A 52 0.66 1.24 0.13
C ILE A 52 1.89 0.88 0.98
N VAL A 53 2.37 -0.36 0.86
CA VAL A 53 3.52 -0.86 1.63
C VAL A 53 4.81 -0.15 1.20
N ALA A 54 5.02 0.05 -0.10
CA ALA A 54 6.18 0.79 -0.59
C ALA A 54 6.22 2.22 -0.04
N GLU A 55 5.08 2.92 -0.04
CA GLU A 55 4.99 4.25 0.57
C GLU A 55 5.26 4.22 2.08
N ALA A 56 4.70 3.24 2.79
CA ALA A 56 4.92 3.08 4.22
C ALA A 56 6.40 2.88 4.56
N GLN A 57 7.10 2.03 3.80
CA GLN A 57 8.54 1.82 3.95
C GLN A 57 9.33 3.11 3.70
N GLN A 58 8.98 3.88 2.66
CA GLN A 58 9.62 5.16 2.38
C GLN A 58 9.44 6.17 3.52
N LEU A 59 8.21 6.31 4.04
CA LEU A 59 7.93 7.21 5.16
C LEU A 59 8.66 6.78 6.43
N LEU A 60 8.67 5.48 6.74
CA LEU A 60 9.37 4.95 7.91
C LEU A 60 10.88 5.17 7.87
N ALA A 61 11.48 5.08 6.68
CA ALA A 61 12.92 5.24 6.48
C ALA A 61 13.38 6.70 6.37
N ARG A 62 12.52 7.61 5.87
CA ARG A 62 12.90 9.00 5.56
C ARG A 62 12.40 10.03 6.55
N THR A 63 11.50 9.65 7.45
CA THR A 63 10.89 10.58 8.42
C THR A 63 10.97 10.03 9.83
N ASN A 64 10.96 10.95 10.80
CA ASN A 64 10.85 10.64 12.22
C ASN A 64 9.38 10.64 12.70
N ASP A 65 8.41 10.64 11.78
CA ASP A 65 6.99 10.65 12.12
C ASP A 65 6.63 9.43 12.97
N SER A 66 5.68 9.61 13.89
CA SER A 66 5.19 8.48 14.68
C SER A 66 4.48 7.46 13.78
N VAL A 67 4.47 6.19 14.20
CA VAL A 67 3.76 5.13 13.46
C VAL A 67 2.27 5.49 13.28
N ALA A 68 1.68 6.18 14.25
CA ALA A 68 0.31 6.67 14.17
C ALA A 68 0.13 7.77 13.11
N ALA A 69 1.07 8.73 13.02
CA ALA A 69 1.04 9.76 12.00
C ALA A 69 1.21 9.17 10.58
N ILE A 70 2.10 8.19 10.42
CA ILE A 70 2.27 7.47 9.14
C ILE A 70 1.01 6.68 8.77
N ALA A 71 0.40 5.99 9.73
CA ALA A 71 -0.87 5.28 9.52
C ALA A 71 -1.96 6.24 9.02
N ALA A 72 -2.13 7.38 9.70
CA ALA A 72 -3.10 8.41 9.32
C ALA A 72 -2.81 9.00 7.93
N ALA A 73 -1.54 9.33 7.62
CA ALA A 73 -1.13 9.85 6.33
C ALA A 73 -1.37 8.85 5.18
N LEU A 74 -1.33 7.56 5.48
CA LEU A 74 -1.65 6.49 4.55
C LEU A 74 -3.15 6.16 4.53
N GLY A 75 -4.01 6.87 5.27
CA GLY A 75 -5.46 6.66 5.30
C GLY A 75 -5.90 5.41 6.09
N PHE A 76 -5.16 5.06 7.15
CA PHE A 76 -5.60 4.08 8.14
C PHE A 76 -6.16 4.82 9.36
N ASP A 77 -7.38 4.47 9.77
CA ASP A 77 -8.02 5.07 10.95
C ASP A 77 -7.45 4.56 12.28
N ASP A 78 -6.84 3.38 12.27
CA ASP A 78 -6.26 2.74 13.45
C ASP A 78 -4.80 2.33 13.20
N ALA A 79 -3.90 2.85 14.04
CA ALA A 79 -2.48 2.54 13.98
C ALA A 79 -2.20 1.05 14.27
N SER A 80 -3.02 0.40 15.11
CA SER A 80 -2.84 -1.02 15.43
C SER A 80 -3.16 -1.92 14.22
N TYR A 81 -4.19 -1.54 13.44
CA TYR A 81 -4.52 -2.16 12.18
C TYR A 81 -3.44 -1.94 11.13
N PHE A 82 -2.90 -0.71 11.02
CA PHE A 82 -1.74 -0.45 10.18
C PHE A 82 -0.53 -1.32 10.56
N CYS A 83 -0.20 -1.45 11.84
CA CYS A 83 0.91 -2.31 12.30
C CYS A 83 0.73 -3.77 11.87
N ARG A 84 -0.48 -4.32 12.04
CA ARG A 84 -0.82 -5.69 11.59
C ARG A 84 -0.74 -5.82 10.07
N TYR A 85 -1.27 -4.84 9.36
CA TYR A 85 -1.23 -4.75 7.90
C TYR A 85 0.22 -4.74 7.40
N PHE A 86 1.05 -3.82 7.89
CA PHE A 86 2.44 -3.69 7.51
C PHE A 86 3.21 -4.98 7.80
N LYS A 87 3.05 -5.56 8.99
CA LYS A 87 3.70 -6.83 9.36
C LYS A 87 3.29 -7.99 8.46
N LYS A 88 2.04 -8.04 7.99
CA LYS A 88 1.58 -9.08 7.05
C LYS A 88 2.38 -9.06 5.74
N TYR A 89 2.66 -7.89 5.19
CA TYR A 89 3.33 -7.75 3.90
C TYR A 89 4.86 -7.65 4.01
N VAL A 90 5.38 -7.00 5.05
CA VAL A 90 6.83 -6.74 5.23
C VAL A 90 7.50 -7.76 6.15
N ARG A 91 6.71 -8.58 6.86
CA ARG A 91 7.16 -9.58 7.84
C ARG A 91 7.87 -9.02 9.08
N GLN A 92 7.91 -7.70 9.22
CA GLN A 92 8.47 -6.97 10.36
C GLN A 92 7.48 -5.91 10.85
N THR A 93 7.60 -5.46 12.11
CA THR A 93 6.81 -4.33 12.59
C THR A 93 7.32 -3.01 11.98
N PRO A 94 6.51 -1.95 11.91
CA PRO A 94 6.97 -0.65 11.43
C PRO A 94 8.20 -0.11 12.18
N LEU A 95 8.24 -0.30 13.51
CA LEU A 95 9.36 0.13 14.35
C LEU A 95 10.63 -0.68 14.07
N ALA A 96 10.53 -2.02 14.03
CA ALA A 96 11.68 -2.87 13.72
C ALA A 96 12.24 -2.58 12.31
N PHE A 97 11.35 -2.32 11.34
CA PHE A 97 11.77 -1.91 10.00
C PHE A 97 12.52 -0.57 10.02
N ARG A 98 12.03 0.41 10.79
CA ARG A 98 12.70 1.72 10.93
C ARG A 98 14.10 1.57 11.52
N GLU A 99 14.24 0.83 12.62
CA GLU A 99 15.54 0.56 13.26
C GLU A 99 16.52 -0.08 12.28
N PHE A 100 16.08 -1.11 11.55
CA PHE A 100 16.89 -1.77 10.52
C PHE A 100 17.29 -0.82 9.37
N SER A 101 16.37 0.05 8.93
CA SER A 101 16.64 0.98 7.83
C SER A 101 17.60 2.11 8.22
N ALA A 102 17.60 2.52 9.49
CA ALA A 102 18.52 3.53 10.02
C ALA A 102 19.95 2.98 10.09
N SER A 103 20.13 1.75 10.57
CA SER A 103 21.44 1.10 10.66
C SER A 103 22.08 0.76 9.31
N ALA A 104 21.33 0.79 8.22
CA ALA A 104 21.83 0.51 6.87
C ALA A 104 22.34 1.78 6.14
N HIS A 105 22.14 2.97 6.73
CA HIS A 105 22.61 4.26 6.19
C HIS A 105 23.78 4.85 6.99
N GLU A 106 24.33 4.11 7.97
CA GLU A 106 25.60 4.38 8.68
C GLU A 106 26.74 3.53 8.08
#